data_AF-A0ABD0W9D1-F1
#
_entry.id   AF-A0ABD0W9D1-F1
#
_cell.length_a   1.000
_cell.length_b   1.000
_cell.length_c   1.000
_cell.angle_alpha   90.00
_cell.angle_beta   90.00
_cell.angle_gamma   90.00
#
_symmetry.space_group_name_H-M   'P 1'
#
loop_
_entity.id
_entity.type
_entity.pdbx_description
1 polymer ?
#
loop_
_entity_poly.entity_id
_entity_poly.type
_entity_poly.pdbx_seq_one_letter_code
_entity_poly.pdbx_strand_id
1 'polypeptide(L)'
;MRAGRLWRVADFSRRGVIHLGQEGLLVSNREFERWKAWVHHYTHHLISRGASLLTLKASFDLGDQCNKWGELLSDLLENVHCRDLSQLDLNWTFTLLEPLDLRVGSSSNSHHDSITKIKMDQVTNFQLLLGKLSNSCPRITKMRVHFDWSETSVSLLTQFQHIRVLELKYFWVFKGVSPSTLQSLTKSLPNLKSLTLHVLVPLRNLGISYTLESLSLEFLDVSPSRGLVFSSLNLPALRELRAKKIVRGITLDRRTRLRIQSRWPCLYQVLRQGTPRLQALNNERLLPDWREQSYRELSSVLQQSCYCLQHLDSWLW
;
A
#
# COMPACT_ATOMS: atom_id res chain seq x y z
N MET A 1 -6.55 36.91 18.51
CA MET A 1 -5.90 35.73 17.88
C MET A 1 -5.97 34.56 18.84
N ARG A 2 -6.85 33.58 18.61
CA ARG A 2 -6.97 32.37 19.46
C ARG A 2 -6.21 31.22 18.79
N ALA A 3 -5.44 30.48 19.59
CA ALA A 3 -4.41 29.53 19.17
C ALA A 3 -4.91 28.44 18.20
N GLY A 4 -4.34 28.40 16.98
CA GLY A 4 -4.53 27.34 15.98
C GLY A 4 -3.90 25.99 16.34
N ARG A 5 -3.89 25.62 17.63
CA ARG A 5 -3.29 24.37 18.15
C ARG A 5 -4.32 23.29 18.47
N LEU A 6 -5.60 23.56 18.30
CA LEU A 6 -6.67 22.61 18.58
C LEU A 6 -7.07 21.88 17.28
N TRP A 7 -7.33 20.57 17.38
CA TRP A 7 -7.79 19.70 16.28
C TRP A 7 -6.75 19.41 15.20
N ARG A 8 -5.67 18.72 15.59
CA ARG A 8 -4.57 18.30 14.70
C ARG A 8 -4.78 16.94 14.03
N VAL A 9 -5.80 16.20 14.44
CA VAL A 9 -6.02 14.83 14.00
C VAL A 9 -7.48 14.68 13.56
N ALA A 10 -7.70 14.42 12.28
CA ALA A 10 -8.97 13.94 11.75
C ALA A 10 -8.90 12.42 11.65
N ASP A 11 -9.40 11.70 12.67
CA ASP A 11 -9.40 10.23 12.70
C ASP A 11 -10.85 9.71 12.65
N PHE A 12 -11.28 9.30 11.47
CA PHE A 12 -12.59 8.71 11.21
C PHE A 12 -12.61 7.19 11.46
N SER A 13 -11.48 6.60 11.86
CA SER A 13 -11.35 5.19 12.20
C SER A 13 -11.82 4.87 13.63
N ARG A 14 -12.35 5.87 14.36
CA ARG A 14 -12.70 5.76 15.76
C ARG A 14 -13.84 4.75 16.01
N ARG A 15 -13.45 3.53 16.36
CA ARG A 15 -14.15 2.72 17.37
C ARG A 15 -13.49 2.99 18.74
N GLY A 16 -14.26 2.95 19.82
CA GLY A 16 -13.69 2.80 21.17
C GLY A 16 -12.75 1.60 21.24
N VAL A 17 -11.91 1.55 22.28
CA VAL A 17 -10.77 0.66 22.57
C VAL A 17 -10.93 -0.86 22.28
N ILE A 18 -12.09 -1.35 21.85
CA ILE A 18 -12.44 -2.77 21.96
C ILE A 18 -12.12 -3.62 20.71
N HIS A 19 -11.93 -3.06 19.50
CA HIS A 19 -11.75 -3.93 18.32
C HIS A 19 -10.72 -3.41 17.31
N LEU A 20 -9.44 -3.51 17.67
CA LEU A 20 -8.32 -3.43 16.71
C LEU A 20 -8.15 -4.80 16.05
N GLY A 21 -8.41 -4.92 14.74
CA GLY A 21 -7.90 -6.04 13.93
C GLY A 21 -8.88 -6.78 13.02
N GLN A 22 -10.15 -6.41 12.95
CA GLN A 22 -11.13 -7.09 12.07
C GLN A 22 -11.73 -6.11 11.06
N GLU A 23 -11.21 -6.15 9.82
CA GLU A 23 -11.89 -5.60 8.65
C GLU A 23 -13.18 -6.42 8.42
N GLY A 24 -14.33 -5.75 8.24
CA GLY A 24 -15.59 -6.44 7.90
C GLY A 24 -16.48 -6.89 9.06
N LEU A 25 -16.41 -6.27 10.24
CA LEU A 25 -17.39 -6.51 11.31
C LEU A 25 -18.82 -6.24 10.81
N LEU A 26 -19.70 -7.24 10.93
CA LEU A 26 -21.15 -7.07 10.79
C LEU A 26 -21.61 -6.08 11.87
N VAL A 27 -22.03 -4.90 11.45
CA VAL A 27 -22.60 -3.87 12.32
C VAL A 27 -24.06 -3.73 11.92
N SER A 28 -24.95 -3.43 12.87
CA SER A 28 -26.35 -3.22 12.51
C SER A 28 -26.50 -1.95 11.65
N ASN A 29 -27.50 -1.88 10.75
CA ASN A 29 -27.80 -0.66 9.98
C ASN A 29 -27.94 0.57 10.88
N ARG A 30 -28.53 0.41 12.07
CA ARG A 30 -28.68 1.50 13.06
C ARG A 30 -27.34 2.02 13.56
N GLU A 31 -26.38 1.14 13.80
CA GLU A 31 -25.03 1.53 14.23
C GLU A 31 -24.24 2.19 13.10
N PHE A 32 -24.40 1.71 11.86
CA PHE A 32 -23.81 2.34 10.69
C PHE A 32 -24.35 3.77 10.49
N GLU A 33 -25.67 3.98 10.55
CA GLU A 33 -26.28 5.31 10.43
C GLU A 33 -25.85 6.25 11.57
N ARG A 34 -25.73 5.74 12.81
CA ARG A 34 -25.18 6.53 13.93
C ARG A 34 -23.74 6.95 13.69
N TRP A 35 -22.90 6.04 13.19
CA TRP A 35 -21.52 6.35 12.86
C TRP A 35 -21.43 7.35 11.70
N LYS A 36 -22.23 7.18 10.64
CA LYS A 36 -22.31 8.13 9.52
C LYS A 36 -22.71 9.53 10.00
N ALA A 37 -23.76 9.64 10.82
CA ALA A 37 -24.16 10.92 11.40
C ALA A 37 -23.02 11.55 12.24
N TRP A 38 -22.29 10.73 13.00
CA TRP A 38 -21.11 11.18 13.72
C TRP A 38 -19.99 11.67 12.78
N VAL A 39 -19.69 10.97 11.68
CA VAL A 39 -18.69 11.38 10.68
C VAL A 39 -19.03 12.76 10.12
N HIS A 40 -20.28 12.99 9.71
CA HIS A 40 -20.74 14.28 9.20
C HIS A 40 -20.64 15.37 10.27
N HIS A 41 -21.12 15.12 11.48
CA HIS A 41 -21.05 16.08 12.58
C HIS A 41 -19.59 16.43 12.93
N TYR A 42 -18.72 15.42 12.98
CA TYR A 42 -17.31 15.61 13.27
C TYR A 42 -16.61 16.42 12.17
N THR A 43 -16.91 16.15 10.91
CA THR A 43 -16.40 16.91 9.76
C THR A 43 -16.82 18.38 9.84
N HIS A 44 -18.11 18.65 10.05
CA HIS A 44 -18.62 20.01 10.22
C HIS A 44 -17.99 20.70 11.45
N HIS A 45 -17.76 19.96 12.54
CA HIS A 45 -17.07 20.49 13.71
C HIS A 45 -15.63 20.92 13.37
N LEU A 46 -14.86 20.11 12.63
CA LEU A 46 -13.50 20.47 12.22
C LEU A 46 -13.49 21.71 11.32
N ILE A 47 -14.41 21.78 10.35
CA ILE A 47 -14.57 22.91 9.44
C ILE A 47 -14.93 24.19 10.20
N SER A 48 -16.01 24.16 10.99
CA SER A 48 -16.50 25.33 11.74
C SER A 48 -15.48 25.88 12.75
N ARG A 49 -14.54 25.04 13.20
CA ARG A 49 -13.45 25.43 14.10
C ARG A 49 -12.18 25.85 13.37
N GLY A 50 -12.13 25.78 12.03
CA GLY A 50 -10.96 26.09 11.22
C GLY A 50 -9.77 25.21 11.58
N ALA A 51 -10.00 23.91 11.77
CA ALA A 51 -9.00 22.96 12.25
C ALA A 51 -7.69 23.04 11.45
N SER A 52 -6.57 22.75 12.13
CA SER A 52 -5.25 22.68 11.50
C SER A 52 -4.73 21.25 11.54
N LEU A 53 -4.94 20.52 10.45
CA LEU A 53 -4.72 19.08 10.39
C LEU A 53 -3.24 18.75 10.18
N LEU A 54 -2.71 17.90 11.06
CA LEU A 54 -1.40 17.23 10.91
C LEU A 54 -1.55 15.76 10.52
N THR A 55 -2.70 15.15 10.82
CA THR A 55 -2.99 13.75 10.53
C THR A 55 -4.42 13.57 10.04
N LEU A 56 -4.59 12.82 8.97
CA LEU A 56 -5.88 12.40 8.43
C LEU A 56 -5.91 10.88 8.34
N LYS A 57 -6.91 10.26 8.98
CA LYS A 57 -7.19 8.83 8.86
C LYS A 57 -8.64 8.59 8.49
N ALA A 58 -8.87 7.83 7.42
CA ALA A 58 -10.20 7.54 6.95
C ALA A 58 -10.28 6.17 6.26
N SER A 59 -11.44 5.53 6.38
CA SER A 59 -11.79 4.32 5.65
C SER A 59 -13.16 4.53 5.03
N PHE A 60 -13.18 4.98 3.78
CA PHE A 60 -14.38 5.35 3.04
C PHE A 60 -14.34 4.75 1.64
N ASP A 61 -15.43 4.14 1.20
CA ASP A 61 -15.59 3.69 -0.18
C ASP A 61 -15.79 4.91 -1.09
N LEU A 62 -14.76 5.29 -1.85
CA LEU A 62 -14.85 6.45 -2.74
C LEU A 62 -15.67 6.20 -4.00
N GLY A 63 -16.18 4.98 -4.22
CA GLY A 63 -17.14 4.65 -5.28
C GLY A 63 -18.59 4.72 -4.82
N ASP A 64 -18.83 4.99 -3.54
CA ASP A 64 -20.16 5.09 -2.95
C ASP A 64 -20.86 6.40 -3.38
N GLN A 65 -21.75 6.25 -4.36
CA GLN A 65 -22.54 7.36 -4.91
C GLN A 65 -23.64 7.84 -3.96
N CYS A 66 -24.03 7.03 -2.97
CA CYS A 66 -25.09 7.37 -2.02
C CYS A 66 -24.56 8.28 -0.91
N ASN A 67 -23.44 7.89 -0.30
CA ASN A 67 -22.89 8.62 0.84
C ASN A 67 -21.85 9.68 0.44
N LYS A 68 -21.35 9.66 -0.80
CA LYS A 68 -20.49 10.70 -1.37
C LYS A 68 -19.26 11.01 -0.50
N TRP A 69 -18.62 9.98 0.06
CA TRP A 69 -17.51 10.16 0.99
C TRP A 69 -16.31 10.92 0.39
N GLY A 70 -16.09 10.81 -0.92
CA GLY A 70 -15.06 11.58 -1.63
C GLY A 70 -15.35 13.08 -1.66
N GLU A 71 -16.63 13.47 -1.79
CA GLU A 71 -17.06 14.87 -1.70
C GLU A 71 -16.86 15.38 -0.27
N LEU A 72 -17.22 14.59 0.74
CA LEU A 72 -17.02 14.93 2.15
C LEU A 72 -15.54 15.17 2.49
N LEU A 73 -14.63 14.29 2.04
CA LEU A 73 -13.20 14.48 2.26
C LEU A 73 -12.65 15.69 1.50
N SER A 74 -13.15 15.93 0.28
CA SER A 74 -12.75 17.10 -0.50
C SER A 74 -13.18 18.40 0.18
N ASP A 75 -14.42 18.48 0.63
CA ASP A 75 -14.99 19.63 1.35
C ASP A 75 -14.22 19.88 2.66
N LEU A 76 -13.88 18.83 3.40
CA LEU A 76 -13.02 18.95 4.57
C LEU A 76 -11.68 19.59 4.22
N LEU A 77 -10.98 19.09 3.19
CA LEU A 77 -9.64 19.58 2.81
C LEU A 77 -9.66 21.02 2.29
N GLU A 78 -10.75 21.45 1.67
CA GLU A 78 -10.93 22.82 1.16
C GLU A 78 -11.19 23.83 2.29
N ASN A 79 -11.86 23.40 3.36
CA ASN A 79 -12.32 24.30 4.42
C ASN A 79 -11.49 24.25 5.73
N VAL A 80 -10.46 23.41 5.80
CA VAL A 80 -9.53 23.33 6.95
C VAL A 80 -8.10 23.68 6.57
N HIS A 81 -7.28 24.06 7.55
CA HIS A 81 -5.86 24.30 7.34
C HIS A 81 -5.10 22.97 7.24
N CYS A 82 -4.92 22.44 6.03
CA CYS A 82 -4.26 21.15 5.78
C CYS A 82 -2.83 21.25 5.20
N ARG A 83 -2.28 22.46 5.04
CA ARG A 83 -0.92 22.65 4.48
C ARG A 83 0.19 21.94 5.26
N ASP A 84 -0.01 21.78 6.57
CA ASP A 84 0.90 21.09 7.49
C ASP A 84 0.56 19.60 7.69
N LEU A 85 -0.39 19.06 6.92
CA LEU A 85 -0.74 17.66 6.97
C LEU A 85 0.51 16.82 6.66
N SER A 86 0.90 16.01 7.64
CA SER A 86 2.14 15.25 7.61
C SER A 86 1.91 13.75 7.50
N GLN A 87 0.74 13.26 7.92
CA GLN A 87 0.37 11.84 7.95
C GLN A 87 -0.99 11.60 7.31
N LEU A 88 -1.04 10.67 6.37
CA LEU A 88 -2.26 10.20 5.72
C LEU A 88 -2.37 8.67 5.86
N ASP A 89 -3.49 8.20 6.41
CA ASP A 89 -3.89 6.79 6.40
C ASP A 89 -5.29 6.68 5.77
N LEU A 90 -5.34 6.28 4.50
CA LEU A 90 -6.59 6.29 3.74
C LEU A 90 -6.86 4.91 3.13
N ASN A 91 -7.93 4.27 3.58
CA ASN A 91 -8.53 3.16 2.87
C ASN A 91 -9.72 3.68 2.05
N TRP A 92 -9.50 3.91 0.76
CA TRP A 92 -10.54 4.43 -0.15
C TRP A 92 -11.43 3.34 -0.78
N THR A 93 -11.23 2.08 -0.40
CA THR A 93 -11.82 0.92 -1.10
C THR A 93 -13.06 0.36 -0.41
N PHE A 94 -13.28 0.75 0.85
CA PHE A 94 -14.38 0.30 1.68
C PHE A 94 -14.72 1.36 2.74
N THR A 95 -16.00 1.41 3.12
CA THR A 95 -16.49 2.26 4.21
C THR A 95 -16.49 1.46 5.52
N LEU A 96 -15.81 1.98 6.54
CA LEU A 96 -15.81 1.35 7.87
C LEU A 96 -17.25 1.17 8.38
N LEU A 97 -17.56 0.00 8.95
CA LEU A 97 -18.86 -0.36 9.52
C LEU A 97 -20.01 -0.56 8.52
N GLU A 98 -19.77 -0.44 7.21
CA GLU A 98 -20.81 -0.68 6.21
C GLU A 98 -21.30 -2.15 6.29
N PRO A 99 -22.59 -2.39 6.57
CA PRO A 99 -23.15 -3.74 6.64
C PRO A 99 -23.07 -4.44 5.28
N LEU A 100 -22.63 -5.71 5.27
CA LEU A 100 -22.47 -6.50 4.03
C LEU A 100 -23.79 -6.65 3.26
N ASP A 101 -24.92 -6.65 3.97
CA ASP A 101 -26.26 -6.83 3.39
C ASP A 101 -26.70 -5.68 2.48
N LEU A 102 -26.20 -4.45 2.70
CA LEU A 102 -26.51 -3.29 1.84
C LEU A 102 -25.88 -3.41 0.44
N ARG A 103 -24.81 -4.22 0.28
CA ARG A 103 -24.18 -4.46 -1.02
C ARG A 103 -24.97 -5.46 -1.87
N VAL A 104 -25.87 -6.24 -1.28
CA VAL A 104 -26.63 -7.32 -1.94
C VAL A 104 -27.99 -6.81 -2.44
N GLY A 105 -28.55 -5.76 -1.84
CA GLY A 105 -29.92 -5.29 -2.09
C GLY A 105 -30.16 -4.46 -3.36
N SER A 106 -29.13 -4.13 -4.15
CA SER A 106 -29.27 -3.22 -5.32
C SER A 106 -28.96 -3.85 -6.68
N SER A 107 -28.75 -5.17 -6.76
CA SER A 107 -28.23 -5.80 -7.98
C SER A 107 -29.17 -6.87 -8.55
N SER A 108 -30.10 -6.43 -9.39
CA SER A 108 -30.76 -7.28 -10.40
C SER A 108 -30.03 -7.16 -11.75
N ASN A 109 -29.53 -8.30 -12.26
CA ASN A 109 -29.14 -8.61 -13.65
C ASN A 109 -28.13 -7.68 -14.38
N SER A 110 -26.84 -7.77 -14.00
CA SER A 110 -25.62 -7.61 -14.86
C SER A 110 -24.38 -7.44 -13.98
N HIS A 111 -24.01 -8.50 -13.25
CA HIS A 111 -23.09 -8.38 -12.10
C HIS A 111 -21.62 -8.06 -12.43
N HIS A 112 -21.12 -8.36 -13.64
CA HIS A 112 -19.70 -8.12 -13.95
C HIS A 112 -19.39 -6.70 -14.43
N ASP A 113 -20.24 -6.11 -15.26
CA ASP A 113 -20.03 -4.75 -15.79
C ASP A 113 -20.27 -3.69 -14.71
N SER A 114 -21.25 -3.93 -13.82
CA SER A 114 -21.56 -3.04 -12.68
C SER A 114 -20.43 -2.99 -11.65
N ILE A 115 -19.83 -4.13 -11.28
CA ILE A 115 -18.71 -4.17 -10.33
C ILE A 115 -17.48 -3.47 -10.93
N THR A 116 -17.15 -3.75 -12.19
CA THR A 116 -16.00 -3.13 -12.86
C THR A 116 -16.17 -1.61 -12.93
N LYS A 117 -17.38 -1.13 -13.23
CA LYS A 117 -17.71 0.30 -13.24
C LYS A 117 -17.52 0.95 -11.86
N ILE A 118 -18.12 0.39 -10.81
CA ILE A 118 -17.97 0.91 -9.43
C ILE A 118 -16.49 1.01 -9.04
N LYS A 119 -15.71 0.00 -9.42
CA LYS A 119 -14.27 -0.04 -9.16
C LYS A 119 -13.48 1.01 -9.92
N MET A 120 -13.86 1.32 -11.16
CA MET A 120 -13.25 2.42 -11.91
C MET A 120 -13.65 3.79 -11.35
N ASP A 121 -14.88 3.93 -10.85
CA ASP A 121 -15.33 5.13 -10.14
C ASP A 121 -14.51 5.34 -8.86
N GLN A 122 -14.28 4.28 -8.06
CA GLN A 122 -13.39 4.33 -6.89
C GLN A 122 -12.00 4.87 -7.25
N VAL A 123 -11.40 4.36 -8.34
CA VAL A 123 -10.08 4.78 -8.81
C VAL A 123 -10.07 6.24 -9.24
N THR A 124 -11.07 6.65 -10.03
CA THR A 124 -11.20 8.03 -10.52
C THR A 124 -11.31 9.00 -9.36
N ASN A 125 -12.17 8.70 -8.38
CA ASN A 125 -12.35 9.54 -7.20
C ASN A 125 -11.11 9.55 -6.30
N PHE A 126 -10.40 8.43 -6.19
CA PHE A 126 -9.10 8.40 -5.51
C PHE A 126 -8.06 9.28 -6.20
N GLN A 127 -7.95 9.24 -7.53
CA GLN A 127 -7.02 10.08 -8.30
C GLN A 127 -7.33 11.57 -8.14
N LEU A 128 -8.62 11.95 -8.18
CA LEU A 128 -9.05 13.33 -7.92
C LEU A 128 -8.65 13.78 -6.51
N LEU A 129 -8.91 12.95 -5.50
CA LEU A 129 -8.52 13.25 -4.12
C LEU A 129 -7.00 13.33 -3.95
N LEU A 130 -6.24 12.42 -4.57
CA LEU A 130 -4.78 12.40 -4.52
C LEU A 130 -4.17 13.65 -5.16
N GLY A 131 -4.74 14.12 -6.29
CA GLY A 131 -4.35 15.39 -6.91
C GLY A 131 -4.69 16.61 -6.05
N LYS A 132 -5.83 16.61 -5.35
CA LYS A 132 -6.12 17.67 -4.37
C LYS A 132 -5.14 17.67 -3.21
N LEU A 133 -4.78 16.48 -2.70
CA LEU A 133 -3.81 16.32 -1.63
C LEU A 133 -2.41 16.76 -2.05
N SER A 134 -1.97 16.47 -3.27
CA SER A 134 -0.63 16.90 -3.73
C SER A 134 -0.51 18.41 -3.77
N ASN A 135 -1.58 19.09 -4.17
CA ASN A 135 -1.64 20.56 -4.22
C ASN A 135 -1.78 21.19 -2.82
N SER A 136 -2.63 20.62 -1.97
CA SER A 136 -3.04 21.26 -0.71
C SER A 136 -2.17 20.85 0.48
N CYS A 137 -1.57 19.65 0.43
CA CYS A 137 -0.85 19.01 1.52
C CYS A 137 0.59 18.63 1.11
N PRO A 138 1.44 19.60 0.72
CA PRO A 138 2.79 19.30 0.21
C PRO A 138 3.73 18.69 1.28
N ARG A 139 3.40 18.82 2.57
CA ARG A 139 4.24 18.39 3.70
C ARG A 139 3.99 16.95 4.17
N ILE A 140 3.26 16.14 3.40
CA ILE A 140 3.04 14.73 3.75
C ILE A 140 4.39 14.00 3.77
N THR A 141 4.70 13.42 4.93
CA THR A 141 5.91 12.62 5.17
C THR A 141 5.60 11.13 5.35
N LYS A 142 4.37 10.80 5.75
CA LYS A 142 3.90 9.41 5.89
C LYS A 142 2.58 9.22 5.16
N MET A 143 2.54 8.23 4.29
CA MET A 143 1.33 7.87 3.53
C MET A 143 1.10 6.37 3.56
N ARG A 144 -0.12 5.97 3.93
CA ARG A 144 -0.62 4.60 3.88
C ARG A 144 -1.91 4.60 3.08
N VAL A 145 -1.91 3.94 1.92
CA VAL A 145 -3.08 3.93 1.03
C VAL A 145 -3.24 2.59 0.32
N HIS A 146 -4.46 2.25 -0.06
CA HIS A 146 -4.65 1.27 -1.15
C HIS A 146 -4.15 1.90 -2.45
N PHE A 147 -3.52 1.12 -3.32
CA PHE A 147 -2.89 1.69 -4.49
C PHE A 147 -3.13 0.84 -5.73
N ASP A 148 -3.59 1.50 -6.76
CA ASP A 148 -4.11 0.90 -7.98
C ASP A 148 -3.03 0.73 -9.06
N TRP A 149 -1.86 1.37 -8.90
CA TRP A 149 -0.70 1.26 -9.79
C TRP A 149 -0.93 1.68 -11.25
N SER A 150 -2.02 2.39 -11.56
CA SER A 150 -2.12 3.11 -12.83
C SER A 150 -1.03 4.15 -12.96
N GLU A 151 -0.64 4.46 -14.20
CA GLU A 151 0.38 5.48 -14.48
C GLU A 151 -0.03 6.86 -13.92
N THR A 152 -1.31 7.19 -13.97
CA THR A 152 -1.87 8.41 -13.38
C THR A 152 -1.65 8.46 -11.87
N SER A 153 -2.03 7.42 -11.13
CA SER A 153 -1.85 7.39 -9.67
C SER A 153 -0.38 7.42 -9.27
N VAL A 154 0.50 6.76 -10.04
CA VAL A 154 1.95 6.82 -9.83
C VAL A 154 2.45 8.24 -10.05
N SER A 155 2.08 8.88 -11.16
CA SER A 155 2.46 10.28 -11.48
C SER A 155 1.98 11.27 -10.42
N LEU A 156 0.79 11.09 -9.86
CA LEU A 156 0.29 11.91 -8.75
C LEU A 156 1.09 11.66 -7.47
N LEU A 157 1.41 10.40 -7.16
CA LEU A 157 2.15 10.04 -5.95
C LEU A 157 3.61 10.55 -5.97
N THR A 158 4.24 10.64 -7.15
CA THR A 158 5.59 11.21 -7.28
C THR A 158 5.63 12.71 -7.00
N GLN A 159 4.50 13.42 -6.94
CA GLN A 159 4.48 14.84 -6.58
C GLN A 159 4.79 15.09 -5.09
N PHE A 160 4.65 14.08 -4.24
CA PHE A 160 4.88 14.20 -2.80
C PHE A 160 6.37 14.03 -2.42
N GLN A 161 7.16 15.06 -2.71
CA GLN A 161 8.63 15.04 -2.57
C GLN A 161 9.15 14.91 -1.12
N HIS A 162 8.29 15.09 -0.13
CA HIS A 162 8.63 14.98 1.29
C HIS A 162 8.32 13.62 1.93
N ILE A 163 7.78 12.66 1.15
CA ILE A 163 7.48 11.32 1.66
C ILE A 163 8.75 10.64 2.17
N ARG A 164 8.68 10.18 3.41
CA ARG A 164 9.69 9.37 4.09
C ARG A 164 9.21 7.95 4.36
N VAL A 165 7.91 7.77 4.60
CA VAL A 165 7.30 6.47 4.88
C VAL A 165 6.13 6.26 3.94
N LEU A 166 6.19 5.19 3.14
CA LEU A 166 5.16 4.86 2.16
C LEU A 166 4.72 3.41 2.33
N GLU A 167 3.43 3.18 2.55
CA GLU A 167 2.81 1.86 2.57
C GLU A 167 1.71 1.80 1.50
N LEU A 168 1.95 0.97 0.48
CA LEU A 168 1.03 0.77 -0.64
C LEU A 168 0.35 -0.59 -0.50
N LYS A 169 -0.92 -0.56 -0.10
CA LYS A 169 -1.78 -1.73 0.03
C LYS A 169 -2.29 -2.19 -1.34
N TYR A 170 -2.46 -3.51 -1.47
CA TYR A 170 -2.94 -4.12 -2.69
C TYR A 170 -4.37 -3.67 -3.02
N PHE A 171 -4.58 -3.25 -4.27
CA PHE A 171 -5.91 -3.08 -4.85
C PHE A 171 -6.05 -3.88 -6.14
N TRP A 172 -7.14 -4.64 -6.24
CA TRP A 172 -7.31 -5.77 -7.16
C TRP A 172 -7.76 -5.43 -8.58
N VAL A 173 -8.14 -4.18 -8.84
CA VAL A 173 -8.80 -3.78 -10.09
C VAL A 173 -7.84 -3.76 -11.28
N PHE A 174 -6.56 -3.46 -11.07
CA PHE A 174 -5.58 -3.39 -12.15
C PHE A 174 -4.77 -4.66 -12.34
N LYS A 175 -4.24 -4.75 -13.57
CA LYS A 175 -3.50 -5.84 -14.20
C LYS A 175 -2.13 -6.15 -13.57
N GLY A 176 -1.94 -5.83 -12.28
CA GLY A 176 -0.68 -5.97 -11.56
C GLY A 176 0.23 -4.75 -11.68
N VAL A 177 1.34 -4.79 -10.94
CA VAL A 177 2.37 -3.74 -10.97
C VAL A 177 3.30 -3.98 -12.14
N SER A 178 3.51 -2.96 -12.99
CA SER A 178 4.51 -3.04 -14.05
C SER A 178 5.91 -2.71 -13.50
N PRO A 179 7.00 -3.28 -14.05
CA PRO A 179 8.35 -2.90 -13.65
C PRO A 179 8.65 -1.41 -13.81
N SER A 180 8.14 -0.79 -14.88
CA SER A 180 8.34 0.64 -15.17
C SER A 180 7.71 1.55 -14.13
N THR A 181 6.48 1.26 -13.69
CA THR A 181 5.79 2.08 -12.69
C THR A 181 6.44 2.00 -11.31
N LEU A 182 6.85 0.80 -10.87
CA LEU A 182 7.59 0.62 -9.62
C LEU A 182 8.93 1.35 -9.63
N GLN A 183 9.66 1.25 -10.74
CA GLN A 183 10.94 1.94 -10.89
C GLN A 183 10.75 3.46 -10.91
N SER A 184 9.76 3.97 -11.65
CA SER A 184 9.43 5.40 -11.71
C SER A 184 9.11 5.95 -10.32
N LEU A 185 8.28 5.25 -9.55
CA LEU A 185 7.91 5.65 -8.20
C LEU A 185 9.14 5.77 -7.28
N THR A 186 9.96 4.72 -7.22
CA THR A 186 11.09 4.66 -6.27
C THR A 186 12.21 5.63 -6.61
N LYS A 187 12.45 5.90 -7.90
CA LYS A 187 13.41 6.93 -8.33
C LYS A 187 12.95 8.35 -8.02
N SER A 188 11.64 8.60 -8.06
CA SER A 188 11.08 9.96 -7.96
C SER A 188 10.87 10.43 -6.52
N LEU A 189 11.12 9.59 -5.51
CA LEU A 189 10.93 9.90 -4.10
C LEU A 189 12.28 9.99 -3.36
N PRO A 190 12.97 11.14 -3.40
CA PRO A 190 14.36 11.28 -2.95
C PRO A 190 14.54 11.19 -1.43
N ASN A 191 13.46 11.35 -0.66
CA ASN A 191 13.47 11.33 0.80
C ASN A 191 12.91 10.02 1.39
N LEU A 192 12.56 9.05 0.55
CA LEU A 192 11.91 7.82 0.98
C LEU A 192 12.86 6.98 1.84
N LYS A 193 12.48 6.74 3.10
CA LYS A 193 13.23 5.96 4.09
C LYS A 193 12.66 4.56 4.31
N SER A 194 11.34 4.43 4.28
CA SER A 194 10.64 3.18 4.53
C SER A 194 9.59 2.94 3.45
N LEU A 195 9.64 1.78 2.81
CA LEU A 195 8.68 1.37 1.79
C LEU A 195 8.10 -0.01 2.14
N THR A 196 6.77 -0.09 2.21
CA THR A 196 6.04 -1.34 2.34
C THR A 196 5.15 -1.54 1.12
N LEU A 197 5.30 -2.69 0.46
CA LEU A 197 4.55 -3.05 -0.74
C LEU A 197 3.70 -4.29 -0.49
N HIS A 198 2.40 -4.16 -0.69
CA HIS A 198 1.48 -5.28 -0.88
C HIS A 198 1.13 -5.37 -2.36
N VAL A 199 1.81 -6.25 -3.09
CA VAL A 199 1.62 -6.43 -4.53
C VAL A 199 1.20 -7.86 -4.83
N LEU A 200 0.18 -8.02 -5.67
CA LEU A 200 -0.15 -9.30 -6.31
C LEU A 200 0.30 -9.24 -7.78
N VAL A 201 1.39 -9.94 -8.13
CA VAL A 201 1.85 -10.02 -9.53
C VAL A 201 0.96 -11.02 -10.28
N PRO A 202 0.19 -10.70 -11.34
CA PRO A 202 -0.74 -11.67 -11.93
C PRO A 202 -0.06 -12.91 -12.53
N LEU A 203 -0.80 -13.99 -12.73
CA LEU A 203 -0.24 -15.27 -13.22
C LEU A 203 0.38 -15.16 -14.61
N ARG A 204 -0.26 -14.40 -15.51
CA ARG A 204 0.30 -14.10 -16.83
C ARG A 204 1.63 -13.32 -16.79
N ASN A 205 1.95 -12.72 -15.63
CA ASN A 205 3.16 -11.95 -15.40
C ASN A 205 4.20 -12.75 -14.58
N LEU A 206 3.97 -14.04 -14.32
CA LEU A 206 4.98 -14.90 -13.71
C LEU A 206 6.23 -14.95 -14.59
N GLY A 207 7.40 -14.83 -13.98
CA GLY A 207 8.67 -14.72 -14.68
C GLY A 207 9.14 -13.29 -14.92
N ILE A 208 8.27 -12.28 -14.72
CA ILE A 208 8.70 -10.88 -14.66
C ILE A 208 9.49 -10.67 -13.36
N SER A 209 10.57 -9.91 -13.49
CA SER A 209 11.40 -9.45 -12.38
C SER A 209 11.47 -7.92 -12.38
N TYR A 210 11.74 -7.36 -11.21
CA TYR A 210 11.65 -5.93 -10.95
C TYR A 210 13.01 -5.35 -10.58
N THR A 211 13.26 -4.13 -11.02
CA THR A 211 14.42 -3.35 -10.59
C THR A 211 13.96 -2.28 -9.62
N LEU A 212 14.64 -2.15 -8.48
CA LEU A 212 14.40 -1.08 -7.52
C LEU A 212 15.65 -0.23 -7.34
N GLU A 213 15.49 1.09 -7.38
CA GLU A 213 16.57 2.04 -7.19
C GLU A 213 16.12 3.16 -6.25
N SER A 214 16.88 3.39 -5.20
CA SER A 214 16.66 4.49 -4.26
C SER A 214 17.90 4.71 -3.41
N LEU A 215 18.39 5.95 -3.40
CA LEU A 215 19.57 6.33 -2.61
C LEU A 215 19.25 6.52 -1.12
N SER A 216 17.99 6.75 -0.78
CA SER A 216 17.56 7.12 0.57
C SER A 216 16.92 5.97 1.35
N LEU A 217 16.46 4.91 0.68
CA LEU A 217 15.67 3.84 1.28
C LEU A 217 16.48 3.02 2.29
N GLU A 218 16.00 2.97 3.52
CA GLU A 218 16.63 2.29 4.65
C GLU A 218 15.89 1.01 5.05
N PHE A 219 14.57 0.96 4.83
CA PHE A 219 13.72 -0.19 5.15
C PHE A 219 12.82 -0.54 3.96
N LEU A 220 12.82 -1.81 3.56
CA LEU A 220 11.96 -2.35 2.52
C LEU A 220 11.20 -3.58 3.03
N ASP A 221 9.88 -3.53 3.01
CA ASP A 221 9.03 -4.68 3.33
C ASP A 221 8.16 -5.05 2.14
N VAL A 222 8.47 -6.22 1.56
CA VAL A 222 7.68 -6.87 0.51
C VAL A 222 7.18 -8.24 0.96
N SER A 223 7.30 -8.57 2.25
CA SER A 223 6.80 -9.83 2.81
C SER A 223 5.31 -10.10 2.59
N PRO A 224 4.44 -9.09 2.45
CA PRO A 224 3.03 -9.33 2.14
C PRO A 224 2.76 -9.50 0.64
N SER A 225 3.76 -9.21 -0.21
CA SER A 225 3.63 -9.32 -1.65
C SER A 225 3.65 -10.78 -2.12
N ARG A 226 2.93 -11.06 -3.21
CA ARG A 226 2.77 -12.38 -3.80
C ARG A 226 3.32 -12.36 -5.23
N GLY A 227 4.46 -13.03 -5.42
CA GLY A 227 5.10 -13.19 -6.72
C GLY A 227 6.00 -12.03 -7.15
N LEU A 228 6.33 -11.10 -6.23
CA LEU A 228 7.29 -10.03 -6.50
C LEU A 228 8.72 -10.60 -6.42
N VAL A 229 9.47 -10.51 -7.52
CA VAL A 229 10.84 -11.01 -7.64
C VAL A 229 11.74 -9.91 -8.16
N PHE A 230 12.89 -9.67 -7.55
CA PHE A 230 13.82 -8.65 -8.00
C PHE A 230 14.87 -9.20 -8.95
N SER A 231 15.13 -8.49 -10.04
CA SER A 231 16.29 -8.72 -10.91
C SER A 231 17.50 -7.94 -10.46
N SER A 232 17.29 -6.73 -9.95
CA SER A 232 18.35 -5.84 -9.48
C SER A 232 17.83 -4.93 -8.37
N LEU A 233 18.68 -4.69 -7.38
CA LEU A 233 18.46 -3.70 -6.34
C LEU A 233 19.64 -2.74 -6.37
N ASN A 234 19.37 -1.44 -6.36
CA ASN A 234 20.38 -0.41 -6.13
C ASN A 234 19.91 0.43 -4.96
N LEU A 235 20.17 -0.07 -3.75
CA LEU A 235 19.67 0.47 -2.50
C LEU A 235 20.84 0.64 -1.52
N PRO A 236 21.75 1.61 -1.77
CA PRO A 236 22.98 1.76 -0.98
C PRO A 236 22.75 2.10 0.49
N ALA A 237 21.58 2.66 0.84
CA ALA A 237 21.21 3.00 2.21
C ALA A 237 20.42 1.90 2.93
N LEU A 238 20.05 0.79 2.25
CA LEU A 238 19.17 -0.22 2.82
C LEU A 238 19.83 -0.92 4.01
N ARG A 239 19.12 -0.95 5.14
CA ARG A 239 19.54 -1.59 6.39
C ARG A 239 18.74 -2.85 6.68
N GLU A 240 17.45 -2.85 6.37
CA GLU A 240 16.58 -4.00 6.62
C GLU A 240 15.71 -4.31 5.41
N LEU A 241 15.68 -5.60 5.05
CA LEU A 241 14.76 -6.17 4.08
C LEU A 241 13.84 -7.17 4.77
N ARG A 242 12.54 -7.06 4.52
CA ARG A 242 11.56 -8.11 4.80
C ARG A 242 11.01 -8.64 3.50
N ALA A 243 11.22 -9.91 3.25
CA ALA A 243 10.76 -10.62 2.08
C ALA A 243 10.29 -12.00 2.50
N LYS A 244 9.05 -12.34 2.17
CA LYS A 244 8.50 -13.66 2.42
C LYS A 244 7.96 -14.17 1.11
N LYS A 245 8.37 -15.38 0.79
CA LYS A 245 7.86 -16.09 -0.35
C LYS A 245 6.47 -16.61 0.03
N ILE A 246 5.44 -16.33 -0.77
CA ILE A 246 4.05 -16.74 -0.51
C ILE A 246 3.59 -17.72 -1.57
N VAL A 247 3.06 -18.89 -1.13
CA VAL A 247 2.52 -19.93 -2.01
C VAL A 247 1.22 -19.44 -2.63
N ARG A 248 1.05 -19.65 -3.94
CA ARG A 248 -0.09 -19.12 -4.69
C ARG A 248 -1.22 -20.12 -4.93
N GLY A 249 -1.16 -21.32 -4.34
CA GLY A 249 -2.19 -22.36 -4.48
C GLY A 249 -2.43 -22.75 -5.94
N ILE A 250 -1.38 -22.68 -6.76
CA ILE A 250 -1.46 -22.99 -8.19
C ILE A 250 -0.46 -24.09 -8.49
N THR A 251 -0.99 -25.20 -8.97
CA THR A 251 -0.22 -26.31 -9.48
C THR A 251 0.21 -26.00 -10.91
N LEU A 252 1.51 -25.78 -11.11
CA LEU A 252 2.11 -25.72 -12.45
C LEU A 252 2.85 -27.03 -12.71
N ASP A 253 2.82 -27.51 -13.95
CA ASP A 253 3.63 -28.65 -14.33
C ASP A 253 5.12 -28.36 -14.13
N ARG A 254 5.91 -29.41 -13.90
CA ARG A 254 7.35 -29.29 -13.59
C ARG A 254 8.11 -28.50 -14.65
N ARG A 255 7.78 -28.63 -15.94
CA ARG A 255 8.50 -27.95 -17.03
C ARG A 255 8.21 -26.45 -17.01
N THR A 256 6.94 -26.07 -16.88
CA THR A 256 6.55 -24.65 -16.78
C THR A 256 7.16 -23.99 -15.56
N ARG A 257 7.14 -24.67 -14.41
CA ARG A 257 7.77 -24.20 -13.17
C ARG A 257 9.26 -23.91 -13.36
N LEU A 258 10.01 -24.89 -13.86
CA LEU A 258 11.46 -24.74 -14.08
C LEU A 258 11.77 -23.62 -15.08
N ARG A 259 10.97 -23.48 -16.14
CA ARG A 259 11.13 -22.42 -17.16
C ARG A 259 10.93 -21.01 -16.60
N ILE A 260 9.99 -20.84 -15.67
CA ILE A 260 9.76 -19.56 -15.01
C ILE A 260 10.89 -19.27 -14.02
N GLN A 261 11.22 -20.25 -13.18
CA GLN A 261 12.21 -20.10 -12.12
C GLN A 261 13.64 -19.92 -12.63
N SER A 262 13.99 -20.52 -13.77
CA SER A 262 15.33 -20.34 -14.37
C SER A 262 15.61 -18.89 -14.78
N ARG A 263 14.57 -18.06 -14.93
CA ARG A 263 14.69 -16.62 -15.22
C ARG A 263 14.86 -15.77 -13.98
N TRP A 264 14.63 -16.31 -12.79
CA TRP A 264 14.62 -15.56 -11.54
C TRP A 264 16.00 -15.56 -10.89
N PRO A 265 16.60 -14.38 -10.69
CA PRO A 265 17.88 -14.29 -10.00
C PRO A 265 17.77 -14.76 -8.55
N CYS A 266 18.89 -15.23 -8.02
CA CYS A 266 19.01 -15.56 -6.62
C CYS A 266 18.96 -14.27 -5.79
N LEU A 267 18.00 -14.17 -4.86
CA LEU A 267 17.84 -13.02 -3.96
C LEU A 267 19.15 -12.70 -3.23
N TYR A 268 19.89 -13.71 -2.77
CA TYR A 268 21.19 -13.52 -2.14
C TYR A 268 22.17 -12.76 -3.02
N GLN A 269 22.27 -13.12 -4.31
CA GLN A 269 23.16 -12.44 -5.26
C GLN A 269 22.72 -11.00 -5.52
N VAL A 270 21.41 -10.79 -5.68
CA VAL A 270 20.83 -9.45 -5.87
C VAL A 270 21.12 -8.55 -4.66
N LEU A 271 20.95 -9.07 -3.45
CA LEU A 271 21.24 -8.32 -2.22
C LEU A 271 22.74 -8.04 -2.07
N ARG A 272 23.57 -9.05 -2.29
CA ARG A 272 25.03 -8.94 -2.19
C ARG A 272 25.58 -7.82 -3.08
N GLN A 273 25.06 -7.70 -4.30
CA GLN A 273 25.48 -6.68 -5.27
C GLN A 273 24.88 -5.31 -4.99
N GLY A 274 23.62 -5.27 -4.55
CA GLY A 274 22.79 -4.07 -4.55
C GLY A 274 22.64 -3.34 -3.22
N THR A 275 23.00 -3.98 -2.10
CA THR A 275 22.63 -3.54 -0.74
C THR A 275 23.84 -3.58 0.21
N PRO A 276 24.88 -2.75 -0.03
CA PRO A 276 26.15 -2.81 0.69
C PRO A 276 26.05 -2.54 2.20
N ARG A 277 24.96 -1.89 2.65
CA ARG A 277 24.71 -1.55 4.07
C ARG A 277 23.64 -2.42 4.74
N LEU A 278 23.22 -3.51 4.10
CA LEU A 278 22.20 -4.40 4.65
C LEU A 278 22.70 -5.05 5.95
N GLN A 279 21.91 -4.90 7.01
CA GLN A 279 22.21 -5.38 8.36
C GLN A 279 21.22 -6.47 8.80
N ALA A 280 20.00 -6.50 8.26
CA ALA A 280 18.99 -7.47 8.64
C ALA A 280 18.15 -7.96 7.45
N LEU A 281 17.82 -9.25 7.48
CA LEU A 281 16.90 -9.91 6.54
C LEU A 281 15.84 -10.67 7.35
N ASN A 282 14.56 -10.32 7.19
CA ASN A 282 13.43 -10.93 7.92
C ASN A 282 13.59 -10.91 9.46
N ASN A 283 14.06 -9.79 10.01
CA ASN A 283 14.38 -9.60 11.43
C ASN A 283 15.63 -10.36 11.93
N GLU A 284 16.28 -11.17 11.09
CA GLU A 284 17.55 -11.81 11.42
C GLU A 284 18.71 -10.87 11.11
N ARG A 285 19.62 -10.67 12.08
CA ARG A 285 20.83 -9.85 11.87
C ARG A 285 21.84 -10.62 11.03
N LEU A 286 22.39 -9.95 10.03
CA LEU A 286 23.41 -10.49 9.14
C LEU A 286 24.79 -10.39 9.79
N LEU A 287 25.60 -11.44 9.65
CA LEU A 287 27.02 -11.43 10.04
C LEU A 287 27.81 -10.45 9.14
N PRO A 288 28.90 -9.81 9.61
CA PRO A 288 29.64 -8.80 8.82
C PRO A 288 30.11 -9.27 7.43
N ASP A 289 30.46 -10.56 7.32
CA ASP A 289 30.97 -11.27 6.15
C ASP A 289 29.88 -11.99 5.33
N TRP A 290 28.60 -11.74 5.62
CA TRP A 290 27.46 -12.39 4.95
C TRP A 290 27.48 -12.30 3.42
N ARG A 291 28.21 -11.33 2.85
CA ARG A 291 28.35 -11.13 1.40
C ARG A 291 29.37 -12.07 0.76
N GLU A 292 30.32 -12.58 1.53
CA GLU A 292 31.39 -13.45 1.05
C GLU A 292 30.90 -14.89 1.02
N GLN A 293 30.29 -15.33 2.12
CA GLN A 293 29.80 -16.70 2.27
C GLN A 293 28.41 -16.74 2.92
N SER A 294 27.55 -17.64 2.41
CA SER A 294 26.28 -17.96 3.06
C SER A 294 26.52 -18.92 4.23
N TYR A 295 25.90 -18.62 5.37
CA TYR A 295 25.89 -19.46 6.57
C TYR A 295 24.51 -20.12 6.77
N ARG A 296 24.40 -21.02 7.75
CA ARG A 296 23.24 -21.92 7.89
C ARG A 296 21.93 -21.16 8.11
N GLU A 297 21.93 -20.20 9.01
CA GLU A 297 20.77 -19.40 9.38
C GLU A 297 20.32 -18.52 8.20
N LEU A 298 21.26 -17.86 7.52
CA LEU A 298 20.97 -17.09 6.30
C LEU A 298 20.39 -17.98 5.19
N SER A 299 20.92 -19.18 5.01
CA SER A 299 20.41 -20.14 4.05
C SER A 299 18.96 -20.55 4.36
N SER A 300 18.61 -20.71 5.65
CA SER A 300 17.22 -20.97 6.08
C SER A 300 16.29 -19.81 5.77
N VAL A 301 16.72 -18.56 6.00
CA VAL A 301 15.95 -17.37 5.64
C VAL A 301 15.76 -17.28 4.11
N LEU A 302 16.82 -17.54 3.33
CA LEU A 302 16.76 -17.55 1.87
C LEU A 302 15.82 -18.63 1.34
N GLN A 303 15.76 -19.81 1.95
CA GLN A 303 14.77 -20.83 1.61
C GLN A 303 13.34 -20.31 1.78
N GLN A 304 13.08 -19.41 2.74
CA GLN A 304 11.76 -18.82 2.98
C GLN A 304 11.45 -17.57 2.12
N SER A 305 12.45 -17.00 1.43
CA SER A 305 12.33 -15.70 0.75
C SER A 305 12.67 -15.72 -0.72
N CYS A 306 13.63 -16.56 -1.13
CA CYS A 306 14.21 -16.56 -2.47
C CYS A 306 13.50 -17.52 -3.42
N TYR A 307 13.04 -17.05 -4.57
CA TYR A 307 12.32 -17.86 -5.56
C TYR A 307 13.21 -18.67 -6.53
N CYS A 308 14.54 -18.59 -6.42
CA CYS A 308 15.45 -19.25 -7.38
C CYS A 308 15.56 -20.77 -7.16
N LEU A 309 16.10 -21.48 -8.17
CA LEU A 309 16.29 -22.94 -8.16
C LEU A 309 17.18 -23.45 -7.02
N GLN A 310 18.17 -22.67 -6.56
CA GLN A 310 19.09 -23.08 -5.49
C GLN A 310 18.44 -23.14 -4.10
N HIS A 311 17.36 -22.40 -3.90
CA HIS A 311 16.74 -22.20 -2.59
C HIS A 311 15.28 -22.71 -2.59
N LEU A 312 14.97 -23.69 -3.45
CA LEU A 312 13.58 -24.10 -3.68
C LEU A 312 13.41 -25.58 -4.08
N ASP A 313 12.44 -26.23 -3.41
CA ASP A 313 11.88 -27.52 -3.81
C ASP A 313 10.32 -27.54 -3.94
N SER A 314 9.56 -26.52 -3.48
CA SER A 314 8.08 -26.70 -3.35
C SER A 314 7.11 -25.49 -3.45
N TRP A 315 7.42 -24.39 -4.14
CA TRP A 315 6.50 -23.22 -4.16
C TRP A 315 5.35 -23.21 -5.19
N LEU A 316 5.28 -24.24 -6.02
CA LEU A 316 4.25 -24.46 -7.04
C LEU A 316 3.85 -25.94 -6.97
N TRP A 317 3.26 -26.33 -5.84
CA TRP A 317 2.44 -27.53 -5.73
C TRP A 317 0.98 -27.08 -5.66
#